data_AF-A0A3B9PW90-F1
#
_entry.id   AF-A0A3B9PW90-F1
#
_cell.length_a   1.000
_cell.length_b   1.000
_cell.length_c   1.000
_cell.angle_alpha   90.00
_cell.angle_beta   90.00
_cell.angle_gamma   90.00
#
_symmetry.space_group_name_H-M   'P 1'
#
loop_
_entity.id
_entity.type
_entity.pdbx_description
1 polymer ?
#
loop_
_entity_poly.entity_id
_entity_poly.type
_entity_poly.pdbx_seq_one_letter_code
_entity_poly.pdbx_strand_id
1 'polypeptide(L)'
;LMIFFDILIMMKANKDFFSQKNNRKRYLKTQLAQFVLMLVIVIPLVGAVFAYVYDTDPDWVEDSVVWSIDPNYGGPWPTFSEGLAPVEEWGKIGFIDKKGKLVIPFQYQAAANFSEGVAAVKRKDKWGYIDKTGKEVLPFVYDDAMTFNGGLAPVKIGNTWSVINRNGEVIFETDFVQIDSYSEGVAKVICNDGKYTENIIDERGRLLFTKDYIYLGKFNEGCIPAKDEETGLFYFLDKNEEKVIDRGFAYAGSFSDGLAAVTFDHGGKTVYIDRKGDVVLISEDEYGAYRYCEGLIKFQEGERFGFKDINGNVIVPPNFLKATDSSDGMIGLQVDRRWGFIENPLN
;
A
#
# COMPACT_ATOMS: atom_id res chain seq x y z
N LEU A 1 14.99 29.11 -19.66
CA LEU A 1 14.87 30.51 -19.17
C LEU A 1 16.05 31.40 -19.59
N MET A 2 17.32 30.98 -19.47
CA MET A 2 18.49 31.81 -19.87
C MET A 2 18.47 32.27 -21.34
N ILE A 3 18.05 31.40 -22.27
CA ILE A 3 18.00 31.73 -23.71
C ILE A 3 16.98 32.83 -24.03
N PHE A 4 15.89 32.92 -23.27
CA PHE A 4 14.88 33.97 -23.44
C PHE A 4 15.39 35.34 -22.97
N PHE A 5 16.29 35.35 -21.99
CA PHE A 5 16.94 36.56 -21.47
C PHE A 5 17.99 37.11 -22.44
N ASP A 6 18.78 36.24 -23.08
CA ASP A 6 19.79 36.65 -24.06
C ASP A 6 19.17 37.24 -25.34
N ILE A 7 18.01 36.71 -25.78
CA ILE A 7 17.25 37.25 -26.92
C ILE A 7 16.71 38.66 -26.58
N LEU A 8 16.21 38.87 -25.35
CA LEU A 8 15.71 40.17 -24.90
C LEU A 8 16.83 41.22 -24.74
N ILE A 9 18.02 40.80 -24.30
CA ILE A 9 19.20 41.67 -24.18
C ILE A 9 19.73 42.07 -25.57
N MET A 10 19.76 41.13 -26.54
CA MET A 10 20.16 41.44 -27.91
C MET A 10 19.17 42.37 -28.64
N MET A 11 17.86 42.21 -28.43
CA MET A 11 16.85 43.09 -29.04
C MET A 11 16.94 44.54 -28.55
N LYS A 12 17.55 44.77 -27.37
CA LYS A 12 17.72 46.10 -26.77
C LYS A 12 18.96 46.84 -27.32
N ALA A 13 19.91 46.13 -27.94
CA ALA A 13 21.25 46.63 -28.21
C ALA A 13 21.50 47.23 -29.60
N ASN A 14 20.51 47.33 -30.51
CA ASN A 14 20.79 47.96 -31.81
C ASN A 14 19.55 48.57 -32.48
N LYS A 15 19.24 49.83 -32.14
CA LYS A 15 18.15 50.59 -32.79
C LYS A 15 18.51 51.04 -34.21
N ASP A 16 19.79 51.17 -34.55
CA ASP A 16 20.23 51.74 -35.83
C ASP A 16 20.46 50.71 -36.94
N PHE A 17 20.65 49.42 -36.59
CA PHE A 17 20.81 48.35 -37.58
C PHE A 17 19.49 48.01 -38.34
N PHE A 18 18.34 48.45 -37.82
CA PHE A 18 17.01 48.11 -38.35
C PHE A 18 16.45 49.10 -39.38
N SER A 19 17.18 50.16 -39.77
CA SER A 19 16.66 51.17 -40.71
C SER A 19 16.70 50.77 -42.19
N GLN A 20 17.38 49.67 -42.55
CA GLN A 20 17.46 49.19 -43.95
C GLN A 20 16.68 47.88 -44.17
N LYS A 21 15.62 47.96 -44.99
CA LYS A 21 14.63 46.87 -45.24
C LYS A 21 15.24 45.55 -45.73
N ASN A 22 16.37 45.59 -46.44
CA ASN A 22 17.04 44.40 -46.99
C ASN A 22 17.84 43.60 -45.95
N ASN A 23 18.42 44.25 -44.94
CA ASN A 23 19.16 43.55 -43.88
C ASN A 23 18.23 42.79 -42.93
N ARG A 24 17.00 43.31 -42.72
CA ARG A 24 15.97 42.69 -41.87
C ARG A 24 15.50 41.34 -42.41
N LYS A 25 15.25 41.23 -43.73
CA LYS A 25 14.83 39.96 -44.37
C LYS A 25 15.91 38.89 -44.33
N ARG A 26 17.18 39.28 -44.52
CA ARG A 26 18.30 38.34 -44.49
C ARG A 26 18.55 37.85 -43.07
N TYR A 27 18.52 38.74 -42.08
CA TYR A 27 18.63 38.39 -40.66
C TYR A 27 17.49 37.48 -40.18
N LEU A 28 16.23 37.79 -40.53
CA LEU A 28 15.08 36.95 -40.20
C LEU A 28 15.16 35.55 -40.83
N LYS A 29 15.66 35.44 -42.08
CA LYS A 29 15.91 34.13 -42.70
C LYS A 29 16.98 33.33 -41.97
N THR A 30 18.07 33.97 -41.54
CA THR A 30 19.14 33.29 -40.79
C THR A 30 18.67 32.85 -39.40
N GLN A 31 17.90 33.70 -38.70
CA GLN A 31 17.31 33.37 -37.40
C GLN A 31 16.29 32.23 -37.52
N LEU A 32 15.43 32.25 -38.55
CA LEU A 32 14.49 31.16 -38.81
C LEU A 32 15.23 29.85 -39.13
N ALA A 33 16.32 29.90 -39.89
CA ALA A 33 17.14 28.73 -40.20
C ALA A 33 17.83 28.15 -38.96
N GLN A 34 18.34 29.00 -38.06
CA GLN A 34 18.90 28.58 -36.78
C GLN A 34 17.84 27.98 -35.85
N PHE A 35 16.63 28.53 -35.84
CA PHE A 35 15.51 28.01 -35.06
C PHE A 35 15.03 26.65 -35.58
N VAL A 36 14.96 26.48 -36.90
CA VAL A 36 14.64 25.20 -37.54
C VAL A 36 15.74 24.17 -37.28
N LEU A 37 17.02 24.55 -37.33
CA LEU A 37 18.14 23.66 -36.99
C LEU A 37 18.06 23.18 -35.53
N MET A 38 17.67 24.06 -34.60
CA MET A 38 17.46 23.71 -33.20
C MET A 38 16.30 22.72 -33.02
N LEU A 39 15.17 22.93 -33.71
CA LEU A 39 14.02 22.03 -33.66
C LEU A 39 14.34 20.64 -34.25
N VAL A 40 15.13 20.58 -35.33
CA VAL A 40 15.38 19.33 -36.07
C VAL A 40 16.55 18.52 -35.52
N ILE A 41 17.53 19.15 -34.88
CA ILE A 41 18.74 18.45 -34.40
C ILE A 41 18.81 18.38 -32.88
N VAL A 42 18.57 19.50 -32.19
CA VAL A 42 18.79 19.56 -30.74
C VAL A 42 17.68 18.86 -29.97
N ILE A 43 16.42 19.01 -30.39
CA ILE A 43 15.29 18.35 -29.70
C ILE A 43 15.35 16.82 -29.82
N PRO A 44 15.64 16.21 -30.99
CA PRO A 44 15.83 14.77 -31.07
C PRO A 44 17.06 14.27 -30.31
N LEU A 45 18.16 15.04 -30.28
CA LEU A 45 19.33 14.66 -29.49
C LEU A 45 19.06 14.71 -27.99
N VAL A 46 18.35 15.74 -27.52
CA VAL A 46 17.91 15.80 -26.12
C VAL A 46 16.93 14.65 -25.84
N GLY A 47 16.00 14.35 -26.74
CA GLY A 47 15.13 13.18 -26.63
C GLY A 47 15.90 11.85 -26.56
N ALA A 48 16.96 11.69 -27.36
CA ALA A 48 17.81 10.50 -27.39
C ALA A 48 18.71 10.40 -26.15
N VAL A 49 19.22 11.52 -25.64
CA VAL A 49 19.98 11.56 -24.38
C VAL A 49 19.07 11.28 -23.19
N PHE A 50 17.83 11.81 -23.19
CA PHE A 50 16.82 11.43 -22.20
C PHE A 50 16.50 9.94 -22.28
N ALA A 51 16.28 9.38 -23.49
CA ALA A 51 16.05 7.95 -23.66
C ALA A 51 17.23 7.09 -23.17
N TYR A 52 18.47 7.49 -23.48
CA TYR A 52 19.69 6.77 -23.07
C TYR A 52 19.97 6.88 -21.56
N VAL A 53 19.58 7.98 -20.91
CA VAL A 53 19.72 8.15 -19.44
C VAL A 53 18.65 7.36 -18.67
N TYR A 54 17.55 6.96 -19.31
CA TYR A 54 16.53 6.07 -18.73
C TYR A 54 16.74 4.59 -19.06
N ASP A 55 17.73 4.24 -19.88
CA ASP A 55 18.03 2.87 -20.32
C ASP A 55 19.20 2.26 -19.52
N THR A 56 19.10 2.36 -18.19
CA THR A 56 19.98 1.66 -17.25
C THR A 56 19.15 0.94 -16.20
N ASP A 57 18.07 0.29 -16.62
CA ASP A 57 17.51 -0.81 -15.84
C ASP A 57 18.38 -2.04 -16.08
N PRO A 58 18.83 -2.73 -15.01
CA PRO A 58 19.72 -3.86 -15.18
C PRO A 58 18.96 -5.08 -15.77
N ASP A 59 19.64 -5.85 -16.62
CA ASP A 59 19.15 -6.94 -17.51
C ASP A 59 18.34 -8.10 -16.87
N TRP A 60 17.99 -8.02 -15.58
CA TRP A 60 17.27 -9.02 -14.78
C TRP A 60 15.88 -8.52 -14.34
N VAL A 61 15.46 -7.34 -14.81
CA VAL A 61 14.12 -6.79 -14.62
C VAL A 61 13.35 -6.94 -15.94
N GLU A 62 12.99 -8.17 -16.31
CA GLU A 62 12.18 -8.46 -17.49
C GLU A 62 10.74 -7.93 -17.32
N ASP A 63 10.18 -7.38 -18.41
CA ASP A 63 8.79 -7.23 -18.93
C ASP A 63 7.52 -7.28 -18.02
N SER A 64 7.60 -7.57 -16.72
CA SER A 64 6.48 -7.71 -15.79
C SER A 64 6.31 -6.56 -14.81
N VAL A 65 7.21 -5.57 -14.82
CA VAL A 65 7.23 -4.50 -13.82
C VAL A 65 6.31 -3.35 -14.23
N VAL A 66 5.16 -3.24 -13.56
CA VAL A 66 4.26 -2.10 -13.72
C VAL A 66 4.55 -1.02 -12.71
N TRP A 67 5.09 0.08 -13.22
CA TRP A 67 5.46 1.26 -12.47
C TRP A 67 4.23 2.02 -11.94
N SER A 68 4.03 2.04 -10.62
CA SER A 68 3.12 3.00 -9.95
C SER A 68 3.89 4.01 -9.11
N ILE A 69 3.40 5.24 -9.01
CA ILE A 69 4.09 6.32 -8.28
C ILE A 69 3.71 6.22 -6.80
N ASP A 70 4.70 6.41 -5.92
CA ASP A 70 4.58 6.34 -4.45
C ASP A 70 3.30 7.03 -3.94
N PRO A 71 2.41 6.31 -3.21
CA PRO A 71 1.31 6.93 -2.48
C PRO A 71 1.89 7.73 -1.31
N ASN A 72 2.34 8.95 -1.59
CA ASN A 72 2.43 9.94 -0.54
C ASN A 72 1.00 10.10 0.01
N TYR A 73 0.84 9.94 1.32
CA TYR A 73 -0.43 9.90 2.07
C TYR A 73 -1.04 8.51 2.29
N GLY A 74 -0.44 7.72 3.19
CA GLY A 74 -1.16 6.81 4.10
C GLY A 74 -2.14 5.80 3.48
N GLY A 75 -2.09 5.58 2.17
CA GLY A 75 -2.90 4.60 1.46
C GLY A 75 -2.40 3.18 1.74
N PRO A 76 -3.23 2.15 1.49
CA PRO A 76 -2.77 0.77 1.58
C PRO A 76 -1.60 0.55 0.64
N TRP A 77 -0.59 -0.19 1.11
CA TRP A 77 0.48 -0.71 0.27
C TRP A 77 -0.16 -1.41 -0.95
N PRO A 78 0.40 -1.22 -2.16
CA PRO A 78 -0.21 -1.78 -3.37
C PRO A 78 -0.04 -3.30 -3.34
N THR A 79 -1.01 -4.01 -2.78
CA THR A 79 -1.04 -5.47 -2.71
C THR A 79 -2.16 -6.00 -3.58
N PHE A 80 -1.92 -7.14 -4.20
CA PHE A 80 -2.97 -7.82 -4.94
C PHE A 80 -3.98 -8.43 -3.99
N SER A 81 -5.26 -8.28 -4.34
CA SER A 81 -6.34 -8.99 -3.68
C SER A 81 -7.42 -9.32 -4.71
N GLU A 82 -7.80 -10.59 -4.74
CA GLU A 82 -8.74 -11.15 -5.71
C GLU A 82 -8.47 -10.78 -7.18
N GLY A 83 -7.20 -10.73 -7.56
CA GLY A 83 -6.71 -10.52 -8.92
C GLY A 83 -6.43 -9.08 -9.30
N LEU A 84 -6.69 -8.10 -8.42
CA LEU A 84 -6.47 -6.68 -8.70
C LEU A 84 -5.65 -6.01 -7.59
N ALA A 85 -4.85 -5.02 -7.95
CA ALA A 85 -4.13 -4.16 -7.01
C ALA A 85 -4.44 -2.68 -7.27
N PRO A 86 -4.67 -1.86 -6.23
CA PRO A 86 -4.78 -0.42 -6.39
C PRO A 86 -3.40 0.16 -6.72
N VAL A 87 -3.37 1.05 -7.71
CA VAL A 87 -2.16 1.77 -8.13
C VAL A 87 -2.48 3.25 -8.32
N GLU A 88 -1.50 4.11 -8.02
CA GLU A 88 -1.64 5.55 -8.13
C GLU A 88 -0.86 6.12 -9.31
N GLU A 89 -1.52 7.00 -10.06
CA GLU A 89 -0.90 7.87 -11.05
C GLU A 89 -1.45 9.30 -10.90
N TRP A 90 -0.55 10.28 -10.78
CA TRP A 90 -0.90 11.71 -10.67
C TRP A 90 -1.93 12.06 -9.58
N GLY A 91 -1.85 11.42 -8.41
CA GLY A 91 -2.79 11.68 -7.31
C GLY A 91 -4.16 11.02 -7.49
N LYS A 92 -4.28 10.07 -8.44
CA LYS A 92 -5.50 9.33 -8.71
C LYS A 92 -5.24 7.83 -8.67
N ILE A 93 -6.17 7.10 -8.08
CA ILE A 93 -6.10 5.65 -7.97
C ILE A 93 -6.93 4.98 -9.07
N GLY A 94 -6.33 3.97 -9.68
CA GLY A 94 -6.93 2.98 -10.56
C GLY A 94 -6.58 1.58 -10.07
N PHE A 95 -6.96 0.55 -10.83
CA PHE A 95 -6.64 -0.84 -10.50
C PHE A 95 -6.06 -1.57 -11.69
N ILE A 96 -5.01 -2.33 -11.45
CA ILE A 96 -4.35 -3.19 -12.44
C ILE A 96 -4.60 -4.67 -12.14
N ASP A 97 -4.57 -5.50 -13.17
CA ASP A 97 -4.52 -6.96 -13.02
C ASP A 97 -3.08 -7.48 -12.77
N LYS A 98 -2.93 -8.78 -12.52
CA LYS A 98 -1.63 -9.42 -12.28
C LYS A 98 -0.65 -9.31 -13.45
N LYS A 99 -1.15 -9.04 -14.66
CA LYS A 99 -0.34 -8.77 -15.86
C LYS A 99 0.02 -7.30 -15.99
N GLY A 100 -0.35 -6.49 -15.00
CA GLY A 100 -0.07 -5.07 -15.02
C GLY A 100 -1.03 -4.21 -15.83
N LYS A 101 -2.06 -4.82 -16.43
CA LYS A 101 -2.98 -4.09 -17.28
C LYS A 101 -3.94 -3.28 -16.44
N LEU A 102 -4.09 -1.99 -16.74
CA LEU A 102 -5.09 -1.13 -16.13
C LEU A 102 -6.50 -1.65 -16.47
N VAL A 103 -7.21 -2.13 -15.44
CA VAL A 103 -8.60 -2.62 -15.52
C VAL A 103 -9.58 -1.51 -15.17
N ILE A 104 -9.28 -0.76 -14.11
CA ILE A 104 -10.11 0.37 -13.64
C ILE A 104 -9.29 1.66 -13.78
N PRO A 105 -9.76 2.65 -14.57
CA PRO A 105 -9.01 3.87 -14.82
C PRO A 105 -8.70 4.70 -13.57
N PHE A 106 -7.60 5.48 -13.62
CA PHE A 106 -7.21 6.43 -12.58
C PHE A 106 -8.24 7.55 -12.41
N GLN A 107 -9.13 7.41 -11.44
CA GLN A 107 -10.22 8.37 -11.21
C GLN A 107 -10.56 8.60 -9.74
N TYR A 108 -10.10 7.71 -8.84
CA TYR A 108 -10.43 7.76 -7.43
C TYR A 108 -9.40 8.55 -6.63
N GLN A 109 -9.81 9.12 -5.50
CA GLN A 109 -8.93 9.85 -4.58
C GLN A 109 -8.26 8.90 -3.58
N ALA A 110 -8.91 7.78 -3.26
CA ALA A 110 -8.44 6.73 -2.36
C ALA A 110 -9.15 5.42 -2.72
N ALA A 111 -8.56 4.29 -2.34
CA ALA A 111 -9.13 2.97 -2.54
C ALA A 111 -8.64 2.00 -1.46
N ALA A 112 -9.50 1.07 -1.08
CA ALA A 112 -9.13 -0.14 -0.37
C ALA A 112 -8.92 -1.29 -1.38
N ASN A 113 -8.33 -2.39 -0.91
CA ASN A 113 -8.21 -3.61 -1.70
C ASN A 113 -9.59 -4.23 -1.98
N PHE A 114 -9.67 -5.00 -3.07
CA PHE A 114 -10.84 -5.81 -3.34
C PHE A 114 -11.03 -6.88 -2.26
N SER A 115 -12.27 -7.07 -1.83
CA SER A 115 -12.67 -8.15 -0.93
C SER A 115 -14.13 -8.48 -1.19
N GLU A 116 -14.44 -9.76 -1.29
CA GLU A 116 -15.74 -10.29 -1.67
C GLU A 116 -16.27 -9.64 -2.97
N GLY A 117 -15.40 -9.49 -3.97
CA GLY A 117 -15.76 -8.98 -5.29
C GLY A 117 -15.98 -7.46 -5.40
N VAL A 118 -15.80 -6.69 -4.33
CA VAL A 118 -15.94 -5.21 -4.35
C VAL A 118 -14.78 -4.51 -3.65
N ALA A 119 -14.56 -3.24 -3.98
CA ALA A 119 -13.60 -2.38 -3.31
C ALA A 119 -14.27 -1.07 -2.86
N ALA A 120 -13.94 -0.62 -1.65
CA ALA A 120 -14.27 0.73 -1.19
C ALA A 120 -13.38 1.74 -1.93
N VAL A 121 -13.97 2.76 -2.53
CA VAL A 121 -13.23 3.80 -3.27
C VAL A 121 -13.80 5.17 -2.96
N LYS A 122 -12.93 6.19 -2.99
CA LYS A 122 -13.29 7.58 -2.70
C LYS A 122 -13.39 8.41 -3.97
N ARG A 123 -14.52 9.10 -4.16
CA ARG A 123 -14.76 10.01 -5.29
C ARG A 123 -15.55 11.22 -4.80
N LYS A 124 -15.03 12.43 -5.05
CA LYS A 124 -15.62 13.70 -4.58
C LYS A 124 -15.82 13.71 -3.06
N ASP A 125 -14.79 13.28 -2.35
CA ASP A 125 -14.69 13.24 -0.89
C ASP A 125 -15.67 12.31 -0.16
N LYS A 126 -16.45 11.51 -0.90
CA LYS A 126 -17.29 10.45 -0.37
C LYS A 126 -16.79 9.08 -0.81
N TRP A 127 -16.97 8.09 0.05
CA TRP A 127 -16.71 6.70 -0.23
C TRP A 127 -17.97 6.00 -0.75
N GLY A 128 -17.76 5.09 -1.68
CA GLY A 128 -18.74 4.13 -2.19
C GLY A 128 -18.04 2.81 -2.52
N TYR A 129 -18.78 1.84 -3.06
CA TYR A 129 -18.20 0.54 -3.42
C TYR A 129 -18.35 0.28 -4.91
N ILE A 130 -17.32 -0.28 -5.51
CA ILE A 130 -17.29 -0.66 -6.92
C ILE A 130 -17.01 -2.15 -7.08
N ASP A 131 -17.48 -2.73 -8.19
CA ASP A 131 -17.09 -4.08 -8.60
C ASP A 131 -15.75 -4.08 -9.36
N LYS A 132 -15.28 -5.28 -9.76
CA LYS A 132 -14.02 -5.47 -10.51
C LYS A 132 -14.01 -4.85 -11.91
N THR A 133 -15.16 -4.41 -12.42
CA THR A 133 -15.26 -3.67 -13.68
C THR A 133 -15.20 -2.15 -13.47
N GLY A 134 -15.22 -1.70 -12.21
CA GLY A 134 -15.29 -0.30 -11.83
C GLY A 134 -16.71 0.26 -11.77
N LYS A 135 -17.74 -0.60 -11.89
CA LYS A 135 -19.14 -0.18 -11.78
C LYS A 135 -19.51 0.01 -10.32
N GLU A 136 -20.23 1.08 -10.04
CA GLU A 136 -20.79 1.37 -8.72
C GLU A 136 -21.77 0.27 -8.27
N VAL A 137 -21.50 -0.29 -7.09
CA VAL A 137 -22.32 -1.30 -6.41
C VAL A 137 -23.06 -0.66 -5.24
N LEU A 138 -22.37 0.17 -4.45
CA LEU A 138 -22.98 1.01 -3.41
C LEU A 138 -22.61 2.47 -3.63
N PRO A 139 -23.53 3.41 -3.36
CA PRO A 139 -23.39 4.80 -3.75
C PRO A 139 -22.29 5.52 -2.96
N PHE A 140 -21.76 6.59 -3.55
CA PHE A 140 -20.74 7.43 -2.94
C PHE A 140 -21.35 8.42 -1.94
N VAL A 141 -21.74 7.91 -0.78
CA VAL A 141 -22.43 8.69 0.27
C VAL A 141 -21.73 8.67 1.62
N TYR A 142 -20.79 7.74 1.83
CA TYR A 142 -20.14 7.52 3.12
C TYR A 142 -18.96 8.49 3.33
N ASP A 143 -18.73 8.91 4.56
CA ASP A 143 -17.59 9.76 4.94
C ASP A 143 -16.30 8.94 5.07
N ASP A 144 -16.43 7.67 5.43
CA ASP A 144 -15.38 6.67 5.46
C ASP A 144 -15.94 5.27 5.18
N ALA A 145 -15.10 4.35 4.71
CA ALA A 145 -15.54 2.99 4.37
C ALA A 145 -14.40 1.97 4.47
N MET A 146 -14.67 0.89 5.20
CA MET A 146 -13.78 -0.27 5.34
C MET A 146 -14.11 -1.36 4.31
N THR A 147 -13.25 -2.38 4.19
CA THR A 147 -13.50 -3.50 3.26
C THR A 147 -14.62 -4.40 3.76
N PHE A 148 -15.29 -5.07 2.83
CA PHE A 148 -16.25 -6.12 3.17
C PHE A 148 -15.52 -7.39 3.64
N ASN A 149 -15.99 -7.99 4.74
CA ASN A 149 -15.59 -9.31 5.21
C ASN A 149 -16.75 -9.96 5.97
N GLY A 150 -17.05 -11.23 5.69
CA GLY A 150 -18.25 -11.89 6.23
C GLY A 150 -19.55 -11.25 5.76
N GLY A 151 -19.55 -10.56 4.61
CA GLY A 151 -20.71 -9.82 4.11
C GLY A 151 -21.01 -8.51 4.86
N LEU A 152 -20.14 -8.07 5.78
CA LEU A 152 -20.25 -6.85 6.56
C LEU A 152 -19.13 -5.86 6.24
N ALA A 153 -19.44 -4.56 6.31
CA ALA A 153 -18.44 -3.51 6.21
C ALA A 153 -18.76 -2.35 7.17
N PRO A 154 -17.80 -1.91 8.00
CA PRO A 154 -17.90 -0.64 8.72
C PRO A 154 -17.84 0.54 7.74
N VAL A 155 -18.77 1.47 7.90
CA VAL A 155 -18.82 2.74 7.18
C VAL A 155 -19.09 3.88 8.15
N LYS A 156 -18.61 5.07 7.80
CA LYS A 156 -18.87 6.28 8.57
C LYS A 156 -19.92 7.12 7.86
N ILE A 157 -20.96 7.52 8.59
CA ILE A 157 -22.04 8.39 8.08
C ILE A 157 -22.14 9.58 9.02
N GLY A 158 -21.71 10.75 8.54
CA GLY A 158 -21.53 11.92 9.39
C GLY A 158 -20.46 11.67 10.47
N ASN A 159 -20.88 11.71 11.73
CA ASN A 159 -19.98 11.58 12.88
C ASN A 159 -20.01 10.18 13.52
N THR A 160 -20.85 9.26 13.06
CA THR A 160 -21.02 7.94 13.66
C THR A 160 -20.56 6.83 12.72
N TRP A 161 -20.12 5.72 13.31
CA TRP A 161 -19.86 4.49 12.59
C TRP A 161 -21.14 3.65 12.50
N SER A 162 -21.28 2.93 11.41
CA SER A 162 -22.36 1.97 11.18
C SER A 162 -21.77 0.75 10.49
N VAL A 163 -22.33 -0.42 10.75
CA VAL A 163 -21.96 -1.64 10.00
C VAL A 163 -23.07 -1.92 9.00
N ILE A 164 -22.71 -2.01 7.72
CA ILE A 164 -23.65 -2.30 6.63
C ILE A 164 -23.44 -3.71 6.09
N ASN A 165 -24.49 -4.27 5.47
CA ASN A 165 -24.37 -5.48 4.67
C ASN A 165 -24.08 -5.17 3.19
N ARG A 166 -23.99 -6.23 2.36
CA ARG A 166 -23.76 -6.16 0.91
C ARG A 166 -24.79 -5.37 0.10
N ASN A 167 -26.00 -5.18 0.63
CA ASN A 167 -27.05 -4.37 0.01
C ASN A 167 -26.99 -2.89 0.44
N GLY A 168 -26.06 -2.54 1.34
CA GLY A 168 -25.96 -1.20 1.93
C GLY A 168 -26.95 -0.97 3.08
N GLU A 169 -27.62 -2.01 3.56
CA GLU A 169 -28.53 -1.92 4.70
C GLU A 169 -27.71 -1.84 6.00
N VAL A 170 -28.05 -0.89 6.86
CA VAL A 170 -27.41 -0.75 8.18
C VAL A 170 -27.86 -1.89 9.08
N ILE A 171 -26.92 -2.71 9.54
CA ILE A 171 -27.12 -3.76 10.53
C ILE A 171 -27.19 -3.17 11.93
N PHE A 172 -26.26 -2.28 12.27
CA PHE A 172 -26.30 -1.49 13.51
C PHE A 172 -25.51 -0.19 13.39
N GLU A 173 -25.88 0.78 14.22
CA GLU A 173 -25.17 2.04 14.41
C GLU A 173 -24.46 2.03 15.77
N THR A 174 -23.36 2.77 15.88
CA THR A 174 -22.55 2.80 17.10
C THR A 174 -21.80 4.12 17.26
N ASP A 175 -21.44 4.41 18.51
CA ASP A 175 -20.66 5.55 18.96
C ASP A 175 -19.17 5.22 19.18
N PHE A 176 -18.71 4.04 18.74
CA PHE A 176 -17.28 3.74 18.69
C PHE A 176 -16.54 4.83 17.92
N VAL A 177 -15.33 5.15 18.37
CA VAL A 177 -14.49 6.17 17.74
C VAL A 177 -13.98 5.67 16.39
N GLN A 178 -13.66 4.38 16.33
CA GLN A 178 -13.16 3.69 15.16
C GLN A 178 -13.60 2.23 15.18
N ILE A 179 -13.83 1.68 13.98
CA ILE A 179 -14.05 0.26 13.73
C ILE A 179 -13.14 -0.14 12.57
N ASP A 180 -12.29 -1.14 12.79
CA ASP A 180 -11.46 -1.72 11.75
C ASP A 180 -12.27 -2.72 10.90
N SER A 181 -11.74 -3.13 9.75
CA SER A 181 -12.40 -4.15 8.92
C SER A 181 -12.58 -5.46 9.69
N TYR A 182 -13.70 -6.14 9.44
CA TYR A 182 -13.94 -7.47 10.00
C TYR A 182 -12.89 -8.47 9.51
N SER A 183 -12.55 -9.43 10.36
CA SER A 183 -11.67 -10.56 10.09
C SER A 183 -12.19 -11.74 10.89
N GLU A 184 -12.65 -12.79 10.20
CA GLU A 184 -13.21 -14.01 10.83
C GLU A 184 -14.38 -13.73 11.78
N GLY A 185 -15.26 -12.81 11.41
CA GLY A 185 -16.48 -12.49 12.15
C GLY A 185 -16.28 -11.57 13.36
N VAL A 186 -15.08 -11.03 13.57
CA VAL A 186 -14.81 -10.00 14.58
C VAL A 186 -14.14 -8.77 13.99
N ALA A 187 -14.33 -7.62 14.62
CA ALA A 187 -13.65 -6.38 14.26
C ALA A 187 -13.06 -5.73 15.50
N LYS A 188 -11.88 -5.12 15.36
CA LYS A 188 -11.30 -4.29 16.42
C LYS A 188 -12.02 -2.94 16.45
N VAL A 189 -12.27 -2.44 17.65
CA VAL A 189 -12.91 -1.13 17.89
C VAL A 189 -12.13 -0.31 18.89
N ILE A 190 -12.26 1.01 18.78
CA ILE A 190 -11.84 1.96 19.82
C ILE A 190 -13.10 2.48 20.50
N CYS A 191 -13.25 2.17 21.79
CA CYS A 191 -14.39 2.55 22.62
C CYS A 191 -14.34 4.04 22.96
N ASN A 192 -15.49 4.69 23.09
CA ASN A 192 -15.59 6.08 23.55
C ASN A 192 -15.87 6.14 25.06
N ASP A 193 -15.04 5.46 25.85
CA ASP A 193 -15.19 5.31 27.31
C ASP A 193 -14.41 6.38 28.12
N GLY A 194 -13.91 7.42 27.44
CA GLY A 194 -13.05 8.46 28.01
C GLY A 194 -11.57 8.06 28.12
N LYS A 195 -11.24 6.77 28.00
CA LYS A 195 -9.86 6.24 27.94
C LYS A 195 -9.45 5.84 26.51
N TYR A 196 -10.41 5.69 25.61
CA TYR A 196 -10.18 5.24 24.23
C TYR A 196 -9.59 3.83 24.18
N THR A 197 -10.15 2.91 24.98
CA THR A 197 -9.70 1.51 25.05
C THR A 197 -9.96 0.75 23.75
N GLU A 198 -9.07 -0.19 23.42
CA GLU A 198 -9.28 -1.13 22.33
C GLU A 198 -10.10 -2.33 22.81
N ASN A 199 -11.04 -2.79 21.98
CA ASN A 199 -11.78 -4.03 22.21
C ASN A 199 -12.06 -4.72 20.87
N ILE A 200 -12.70 -5.89 20.90
CA ILE A 200 -13.21 -6.56 19.72
C ILE A 200 -14.74 -6.72 19.81
N ILE A 201 -15.41 -6.56 18.68
CA ILE A 201 -16.85 -6.81 18.54
C ILE A 201 -17.13 -7.99 17.64
N ASP A 202 -18.27 -8.64 17.86
CA ASP A 202 -18.83 -9.56 16.87
C ASP A 202 -19.64 -8.84 15.77
N GLU A 203 -20.20 -9.63 14.87
CA GLU A 203 -21.07 -9.19 13.75
C GLU A 203 -22.33 -8.44 14.20
N ARG A 204 -22.70 -8.52 15.48
CA ARG A 204 -23.87 -7.84 16.07
C ARG A 204 -23.46 -6.61 16.89
N GLY A 205 -22.17 -6.25 16.90
CA GLY A 205 -21.65 -5.12 17.67
C GLY A 205 -21.49 -5.41 19.17
N ARG A 206 -21.54 -6.68 19.59
CA ARG A 206 -21.32 -7.03 21.00
C ARG A 206 -19.83 -7.09 21.30
N LEU A 207 -19.39 -6.36 22.31
CA LEU A 207 -18.03 -6.45 22.85
C LEU A 207 -17.78 -7.87 23.36
N LEU A 208 -16.65 -8.47 22.99
CA LEU A 208 -16.31 -9.83 23.39
C LEU A 208 -15.31 -9.88 24.54
N PHE A 209 -14.34 -8.95 24.58
CA PHE A 209 -13.31 -8.96 25.61
C PHE A 209 -13.78 -8.22 26.85
N THR A 210 -13.56 -8.83 28.01
CA THR A 210 -13.97 -8.31 29.31
C THR A 210 -12.85 -7.55 30.01
N LYS A 211 -11.60 -7.78 29.59
CA LYS A 211 -10.42 -7.09 30.12
C LYS A 211 -9.98 -5.97 29.18
N ASP A 212 -9.32 -4.99 29.78
CA ASP A 212 -8.60 -3.96 29.05
C ASP A 212 -7.21 -4.51 28.65
N TYR A 213 -6.83 -4.32 27.40
CA TYR A 213 -5.51 -4.68 26.89
C TYR A 213 -4.77 -3.42 26.45
N ILE A 214 -3.45 -3.41 26.65
CA ILE A 214 -2.59 -2.30 26.19
C ILE A 214 -2.62 -2.21 24.66
N TYR A 215 -2.73 -3.36 23.99
CA TYR A 215 -2.73 -3.45 22.54
C TYR A 215 -3.44 -4.71 22.07
N LEU A 216 -4.25 -4.58 21.02
CA LEU A 216 -4.86 -5.67 20.27
C LEU A 216 -4.40 -5.62 18.81
N GLY A 217 -3.83 -6.73 18.34
CA GLY A 217 -3.42 -6.90 16.95
C GLY A 217 -4.58 -7.18 16.01
N LYS A 218 -4.29 -7.86 14.90
CA LYS A 218 -5.34 -8.33 13.98
C LYS A 218 -5.77 -9.75 14.38
N PHE A 219 -7.08 -9.97 14.49
CA PHE A 219 -7.64 -11.31 14.62
C PHE A 219 -7.43 -12.06 13.30
N ASN A 220 -6.64 -13.13 13.33
CA ASN A 220 -6.32 -13.94 12.17
C ASN A 220 -6.02 -15.37 12.61
N GLU A 221 -6.47 -16.33 11.81
CA GLU A 221 -6.41 -17.76 12.07
C GLU A 221 -6.95 -18.12 13.46
N GLY A 222 -8.11 -17.59 13.84
CA GLY A 222 -8.80 -17.92 15.08
C GLY A 222 -8.18 -17.34 16.36
N CYS A 223 -7.20 -16.43 16.26
CA CYS A 223 -6.67 -15.75 17.44
C CYS A 223 -6.18 -14.33 17.17
N ILE A 224 -5.95 -13.58 18.24
CA ILE A 224 -5.41 -12.22 18.22
C ILE A 224 -4.24 -12.12 19.20
N PRO A 225 -3.10 -11.52 18.82
CA PRO A 225 -2.07 -11.16 19.77
C PRO A 225 -2.56 -9.96 20.60
N ALA A 226 -2.60 -10.13 21.91
CA ALA A 226 -3.06 -9.14 22.88
C ALA A 226 -1.97 -8.87 23.91
N LYS A 227 -1.62 -7.60 24.12
CA LYS A 227 -0.67 -7.19 25.14
C LYS A 227 -1.40 -6.95 26.45
N ASP A 228 -1.19 -7.85 27.39
CA ASP A 228 -1.80 -7.85 28.71
C ASP A 228 -1.21 -6.74 29.59
N GLU A 229 -2.07 -5.99 30.28
CA GLU A 229 -1.66 -4.85 31.10
C GLU A 229 -0.93 -5.27 32.38
N GLU A 230 -1.38 -6.34 33.03
CA GLU A 230 -0.84 -6.80 34.31
C GLU A 230 0.57 -7.38 34.16
N THR A 231 0.78 -8.20 33.13
CA THR A 231 2.06 -8.88 32.89
C THR A 231 2.98 -8.11 31.95
N GLY A 232 2.44 -7.21 31.13
CA GLY A 232 3.17 -6.49 30.08
C GLY A 232 3.59 -7.36 28.90
N LEU A 233 3.16 -8.62 28.85
CA LEU A 233 3.49 -9.60 27.80
C LEU A 233 2.34 -9.74 26.80
N PHE A 234 2.69 -10.22 25.61
CA PHE A 234 1.73 -10.64 24.58
C PHE A 234 1.29 -12.08 24.80
N TYR A 235 0.00 -12.32 24.61
CA TYR A 235 -0.61 -13.65 24.52
C TYR A 235 -1.48 -13.75 23.26
N PHE A 236 -1.65 -14.96 22.75
CA PHE A 236 -2.59 -15.24 21.67
C PHE A 236 -3.93 -15.66 22.28
N LEU A 237 -4.96 -14.86 22.04
CA LEU A 237 -6.30 -15.08 22.59
C LEU A 237 -7.28 -15.46 21.49
N ASP A 238 -8.21 -16.35 21.78
CA ASP A 238 -9.35 -16.63 20.90
C ASP A 238 -10.46 -15.57 21.10
N LYS A 239 -11.60 -15.75 20.41
CA LYS A 239 -12.76 -14.85 20.53
C LYS A 239 -13.46 -14.88 21.90
N ASN A 240 -13.18 -15.89 22.72
CA ASN A 240 -13.71 -16.05 24.07
C ASN A 240 -12.71 -15.55 25.11
N GLU A 241 -11.64 -14.86 24.70
CA GLU A 241 -10.58 -14.34 25.57
C GLU A 241 -9.74 -15.46 26.22
N GLU A 242 -9.77 -16.67 25.66
CA GLU A 242 -8.99 -17.82 26.14
C GLU A 242 -7.62 -17.88 25.45
N LYS A 243 -6.57 -18.22 26.20
CA LYS A 243 -5.22 -18.37 25.65
C LYS A 243 -5.15 -19.59 24.74
N VAL A 244 -4.85 -19.35 23.46
CA VAL A 244 -4.61 -20.42 22.48
C VAL A 244 -3.23 -21.05 22.67
N ILE A 245 -2.27 -20.24 23.13
CA ILE A 245 -0.92 -20.68 23.51
C ILE A 245 -0.68 -20.21 24.94
N ASP A 246 -0.48 -21.17 25.86
CA ASP A 246 -0.24 -20.87 27.28
C ASP A 246 1.21 -20.47 27.56
N ARG A 247 1.65 -19.40 26.89
CA ARG A 247 2.97 -18.79 27.03
C ARG A 247 2.91 -17.32 26.68
N GLY A 248 3.61 -16.50 27.45
CA GLY A 248 3.75 -15.06 27.19
C GLY A 248 4.98 -14.75 26.33
N PHE A 249 4.88 -13.69 25.53
CA PHE A 249 5.93 -13.22 24.63
C PHE A 249 6.22 -11.73 24.86
N ALA A 250 7.46 -11.27 24.67
CA ALA A 250 7.79 -9.85 24.74
C ALA A 250 7.20 -9.07 23.55
N TYR A 251 7.07 -9.73 22.39
CA TYR A 251 6.36 -9.24 21.22
C TYR A 251 5.64 -10.40 20.53
N ALA A 252 4.46 -10.14 19.95
CA ALA A 252 3.76 -11.07 19.09
C ALA A 252 3.05 -10.35 17.93
N GLY A 253 3.32 -10.79 16.70
CA GLY A 253 2.55 -10.46 15.51
C GLY A 253 1.38 -11.43 15.30
N SER A 254 0.39 -11.02 14.51
CA SER A 254 -0.72 -11.91 14.13
C SER A 254 -0.23 -13.11 13.33
N PHE A 255 -0.85 -14.27 13.55
CA PHE A 255 -0.64 -15.45 12.74
C PHE A 255 -0.92 -15.18 11.26
N SER A 256 -0.18 -15.84 10.39
CA SER A 256 -0.35 -15.84 8.94
C SER A 256 0.35 -17.06 8.35
N ASP A 257 -0.35 -17.79 7.49
CA ASP A 257 0.06 -19.07 6.94
C ASP A 257 0.56 -20.05 8.01
N GLY A 258 -0.16 -20.10 9.14
CA GLY A 258 0.11 -21.01 10.26
C GLY A 258 1.28 -20.60 11.16
N LEU A 259 1.96 -19.49 10.88
CA LEU A 259 3.10 -19.00 11.68
C LEU A 259 2.86 -17.61 12.25
N ALA A 260 3.44 -17.34 13.41
CA ALA A 260 3.49 -16.00 14.00
C ALA A 260 4.92 -15.62 14.36
N ALA A 261 5.29 -14.38 14.05
CA ALA A 261 6.56 -13.81 14.48
C ALA A 261 6.44 -13.31 15.93
N VAL A 262 7.33 -13.77 16.80
CA VAL A 262 7.36 -13.45 18.23
C VAL A 262 8.78 -13.17 18.72
N THR A 263 8.90 -12.51 19.86
CA THR A 263 10.16 -12.47 20.62
C THR A 263 9.91 -12.93 22.06
N PHE A 264 10.86 -13.67 22.63
CA PHE A 264 10.75 -14.10 24.03
C PHE A 264 11.17 -13.00 25.00
N ASP A 265 12.17 -12.21 24.62
CA ASP A 265 12.75 -11.15 25.44
C ASP A 265 12.74 -9.81 24.69
N HIS A 266 12.75 -8.72 25.43
CA HIS A 266 12.84 -7.37 24.87
C HIS A 266 14.21 -7.18 24.20
N GLY A 267 14.22 -6.91 22.89
CA GLY A 267 15.45 -6.84 22.08
C GLY A 267 16.04 -8.22 21.72
N GLY A 268 15.33 -9.31 22.02
CA GLY A 268 15.66 -10.64 21.53
C GLY A 268 15.42 -10.78 20.03
N LYS A 269 15.99 -11.84 19.44
CA LYS A 269 15.77 -12.18 18.03
C LYS A 269 14.31 -12.55 17.78
N THR A 270 13.80 -12.17 16.61
CA THR A 270 12.51 -12.65 16.12
C THR A 270 12.58 -14.15 15.85
N VAL A 271 11.60 -14.90 16.35
CA VAL A 271 11.40 -16.31 16.03
C VAL A 271 9.99 -16.49 15.48
N TYR A 272 9.82 -17.50 14.63
CA TYR A 272 8.52 -17.89 14.11
C TYR A 272 8.05 -19.14 14.82
N ILE A 273 6.86 -19.07 15.40
CA ILE A 273 6.21 -20.19 16.09
C ILE A 273 5.04 -20.71 15.27
N ASP A 274 4.75 -22.00 15.40
CA ASP A 274 3.52 -22.60 14.89
C ASP A 274 2.34 -22.39 15.85
N ARG A 275 1.19 -22.97 15.50
CA ARG A 275 -0.05 -22.91 16.29
C ARG A 275 0.01 -23.60 17.65
N LYS A 276 1.01 -24.45 17.90
CA LYS A 276 1.25 -25.09 19.21
C LYS A 276 2.19 -24.25 20.06
N GLY A 277 2.84 -23.24 19.48
CA GLY A 277 3.88 -22.45 20.13
C GLY A 277 5.29 -23.04 19.98
N ASP A 278 5.44 -24.05 19.11
CA ASP A 278 6.74 -24.66 18.82
C ASP A 278 7.51 -23.76 17.86
N VAL A 279 8.80 -23.56 18.11
CA VAL A 279 9.66 -22.73 17.25
C VAL A 279 9.96 -23.48 15.95
N VAL A 280 9.60 -22.87 14.83
CA VAL A 280 9.83 -23.39 13.47
C VAL A 280 11.07 -22.77 12.85
N LEU A 281 11.27 -21.46 13.04
CA LEU A 281 12.39 -20.72 12.48
C LEU A 281 12.90 -19.67 13.47
N ILE A 282 14.21 -19.47 13.51
CA ILE A 282 14.85 -18.35 14.20
C ILE A 282 15.34 -17.39 13.12
N SER A 283 14.80 -16.17 13.08
CA SER A 283 15.29 -15.15 12.16
C SER A 283 16.63 -14.60 12.66
N GLU A 284 17.57 -14.47 11.72
CA GLU A 284 18.85 -13.81 11.95
C GLU A 284 18.81 -12.32 11.61
N ASP A 285 17.65 -11.80 11.21
CA ASP A 285 17.51 -10.45 10.71
C ASP A 285 17.65 -9.42 11.84
N GLU A 286 18.39 -8.35 11.59
CA GLU A 286 18.63 -7.28 12.57
C GLU A 286 17.38 -6.41 12.79
N TYR A 287 16.47 -6.39 11.82
CA TYR A 287 15.33 -5.46 11.78
C TYR A 287 13.99 -6.18 11.75
N GLY A 288 13.29 -6.13 12.88
CA GLY A 288 11.84 -6.30 12.95
C GLY A 288 11.31 -7.74 12.89
N ALA A 289 9.98 -7.81 13.05
CA ALA A 289 9.21 -9.03 12.93
C ALA A 289 8.27 -8.88 11.73
N TYR A 290 8.57 -9.59 10.64
CA TYR A 290 7.76 -9.59 9.44
C TYR A 290 6.76 -10.75 9.45
N ARG A 291 5.72 -10.62 8.64
CA ARG A 291 4.70 -11.67 8.50
C ARG A 291 5.20 -12.75 7.53
N TYR A 292 4.86 -14.00 7.82
CA TYR A 292 5.01 -15.10 6.87
C TYR A 292 3.79 -15.14 5.95
N CYS A 293 4.01 -14.93 4.65
CA CYS A 293 2.95 -14.88 3.66
C CYS A 293 3.37 -15.63 2.39
N GLU A 294 2.53 -16.54 1.93
CA GLU A 294 2.66 -17.38 0.74
C GLU A 294 4.04 -18.04 0.64
N GLY A 295 4.51 -18.61 1.74
CA GLY A 295 5.81 -19.29 1.80
C GLY A 295 7.02 -18.37 1.97
N LEU A 296 6.81 -17.06 2.03
CA LEU A 296 7.89 -16.07 2.08
C LEU A 296 7.87 -15.25 3.37
N ILE A 297 9.08 -14.91 3.82
CA ILE A 297 9.35 -13.98 4.91
C ILE A 297 10.11 -12.80 4.31
N LYS A 298 9.52 -11.62 4.40
CA LYS A 298 10.24 -10.38 4.08
C LYS A 298 11.38 -10.19 5.09
N PHE A 299 12.53 -9.75 4.62
CA PHE A 299 13.66 -9.37 5.48
C PHE A 299 14.34 -8.11 4.95
N GLN A 300 15.18 -7.51 5.80
CA GLN A 300 15.90 -6.28 5.48
C GLN A 300 17.39 -6.44 5.74
N GLU A 301 18.21 -6.01 4.77
CA GLU A 301 19.66 -5.89 4.87
C GLU A 301 20.06 -4.45 4.55
N GLY A 302 20.60 -3.73 5.54
CA GLY A 302 20.79 -2.28 5.44
C GLY A 302 19.46 -1.55 5.18
N GLU A 303 19.37 -0.78 4.10
CA GLU A 303 18.15 -0.08 3.68
C GLU A 303 17.36 -0.83 2.58
N ARG A 304 17.66 -2.11 2.35
CA ARG A 304 17.09 -2.88 1.25
C ARG A 304 16.30 -4.09 1.73
N PHE A 305 15.18 -4.36 1.06
CA PHE A 305 14.25 -5.44 1.36
C PHE A 305 14.41 -6.58 0.36
N GLY A 306 14.32 -7.81 0.87
CA GLY A 306 14.27 -9.06 0.12
C GLY A 306 13.32 -10.07 0.77
N PHE A 307 13.31 -11.30 0.26
CA PHE A 307 12.47 -12.38 0.78
C PHE A 307 13.24 -13.68 0.96
N LYS A 308 12.96 -14.39 2.04
CA LYS A 308 13.48 -15.72 2.35
C LYS A 308 12.35 -16.74 2.43
N ASP A 309 12.66 -18.00 2.21
CA ASP A 309 11.76 -19.11 2.53
C ASP A 309 11.81 -19.45 4.03
N ILE A 310 11.01 -20.43 4.45
CA ILE A 310 10.97 -20.90 5.83
C ILE A 310 12.28 -21.57 6.31
N ASN A 311 13.15 -21.98 5.38
CA ASN A 311 14.45 -22.55 5.70
C ASN A 311 15.55 -21.48 5.81
N GLY A 312 15.21 -20.20 5.62
CA GLY A 312 16.13 -19.07 5.63
C GLY A 312 16.88 -18.85 4.31
N ASN A 313 16.55 -19.60 3.25
CA ASN A 313 17.15 -19.40 1.93
C ASN A 313 16.63 -18.11 1.32
N VAL A 314 17.52 -17.25 0.82
CA VAL A 314 17.12 -16.02 0.11
C VAL A 314 16.51 -16.41 -1.25
N ILE A 315 15.22 -16.11 -1.41
CA ILE A 315 14.46 -16.36 -2.64
C ILE A 315 14.46 -15.10 -3.52
N VAL A 316 14.31 -13.93 -2.90
CA VAL A 316 14.41 -12.63 -3.58
C VAL A 316 15.50 -11.82 -2.90
N PRO A 317 16.57 -11.43 -3.61
CA PRO A 317 17.71 -10.74 -3.01
C PRO A 317 17.33 -9.32 -2.53
N PRO A 318 17.97 -8.80 -1.47
CA PRO A 318 17.57 -7.56 -0.83
C PRO A 318 18.08 -6.34 -1.61
N ASN A 319 17.37 -5.98 -2.70
CA ASN A 319 17.76 -4.87 -3.58
C ASN A 319 16.73 -3.72 -3.61
N PHE A 320 15.59 -3.90 -2.93
CA PHE A 320 14.42 -3.01 -3.07
C PHE A 320 14.31 -2.02 -1.92
N LEU A 321 13.91 -0.78 -2.19
CA LEU A 321 13.77 0.25 -1.15
C LEU A 321 12.56 0.01 -0.23
N LYS A 322 11.50 -0.58 -0.78
CA LYS A 322 10.32 -1.02 -0.06
C LYS A 322 9.80 -2.30 -0.70
N ALA A 323 9.10 -3.12 0.08
CA ALA A 323 8.43 -4.31 -0.42
C ALA A 323 7.13 -4.57 0.35
N THR A 324 6.08 -4.99 -0.35
CA THR A 324 4.85 -5.46 0.28
C THR A 324 5.05 -6.86 0.85
N ASP A 325 4.06 -7.41 1.55
CA ASP A 325 4.03 -8.86 1.76
C ASP A 325 3.56 -9.54 0.46
N SER A 326 3.89 -10.83 0.27
CA SER A 326 3.32 -11.61 -0.83
C SER A 326 1.81 -11.74 -0.62
N SER A 327 1.03 -11.46 -1.67
CA SER A 327 -0.42 -11.57 -1.60
C SER A 327 -0.98 -11.85 -2.98
N ASP A 328 -1.88 -12.84 -3.03
CA ASP A 328 -2.48 -13.34 -4.26
C ASP A 328 -1.40 -13.75 -5.29
N GLY A 329 -0.31 -14.34 -4.79
CA GLY A 329 0.83 -14.80 -5.57
C GLY A 329 1.69 -13.71 -6.19
N MET A 330 1.57 -12.47 -5.72
CA MET A 330 2.31 -11.32 -6.24
C MET A 330 3.02 -10.57 -5.11
N ILE A 331 4.17 -9.97 -5.43
CA ILE A 331 4.96 -9.15 -4.52
C ILE A 331 5.13 -7.78 -5.13
N GLY A 332 4.73 -6.73 -4.42
CA GLY A 332 5.06 -5.35 -4.78
C GLY A 332 6.45 -4.97 -4.29
N LEU A 333 7.27 -4.39 -5.17
CA LEU A 333 8.65 -4.00 -4.92
C LEU A 333 8.89 -2.56 -5.35
N GLN A 334 9.60 -1.75 -4.57
CA GLN A 334 9.88 -0.35 -4.91
C GLN A 334 11.33 -0.15 -5.36
N VAL A 335 11.51 0.42 -6.56
CA VAL A 335 12.79 0.87 -7.12
C VAL A 335 12.65 2.35 -7.49
N ASP A 336 13.57 3.20 -7.03
CA ASP A 336 13.60 4.65 -7.32
C ASP A 336 12.25 5.37 -7.17
N ARG A 337 11.53 5.05 -6.08
CA ARG A 337 10.19 5.57 -5.72
C ARG A 337 9.04 5.14 -6.63
N ARG A 338 9.27 4.16 -7.50
CA ARG A 338 8.23 3.52 -8.29
C ARG A 338 8.01 2.09 -7.81
N TRP A 339 6.76 1.71 -7.64
CA TRP A 339 6.40 0.33 -7.36
C TRP A 339 6.36 -0.46 -8.65
N GLY A 340 6.82 -1.70 -8.58
CA GLY A 340 6.66 -2.75 -9.56
C GLY A 340 6.11 -4.00 -8.90
N PHE A 341 5.74 -4.99 -9.70
CA PHE A 341 5.25 -6.26 -9.18
C PHE A 341 5.96 -7.43 -9.84
N ILE A 342 6.22 -8.45 -9.05
CA ILE A 342 6.72 -9.74 -9.52
C ILE A 342 5.79 -10.85 -9.04
N GLU A 343 5.74 -11.95 -9.77
CA GLU A 343 5.11 -13.17 -9.28
C GLU A 343 5.92 -13.71 -8.09
N ASN A 344 5.24 -14.29 -7.11
CA ASN A 344 5.89 -15.00 -6.02
C ASN A 344 6.69 -16.18 -6.62
N PRO A 345 8.02 -16.23 -6.44
CA PRO A 345 8.85 -17.26 -7.08
C PRO A 345 8.58 -18.70 -6.62
N LEU A 346 7.78 -18.90 -5.58
CA LEU A 346 7.41 -20.22 -5.06
C LEU A 346 6.15 -20.82 -5.71
N ASN A 347 5.45 -20.07 -6.57
CA ASN A 347 4.20 -20.49 -7.21
C ASN A 347 4.35 -21.39 -8.43
#